data_AF-R6Q766-F1
#
_entry.id   AF-R6Q766-F1
#
_cell.length_a   1.000
_cell.length_b   1.000
_cell.length_c   1.000
_cell.angle_alpha   90.00
_cell.angle_beta   90.00
_cell.angle_gamma   90.00
#
_symmetry.space_group_name_H-M   'P 1'
#
loop_
_entity.id
_entity.type
_entity.pdbx_description
1 polymer ?
#
loop_
_entity_poly.entity_id
_entity_poly.type
_entity_poly.pdbx_seq_one_letter_code
_entity_poly.pdbx_strand_id
1 'polypeptide(L)' 'MDGKYTFEEFYKNLEDGYQIYFTYVRNRYLLFKTSENCYTQQLLTVHDKNPQPRHSMITFKRVKEMFPHMEEIEYKTGL' A
#
# COMPACT_ATOMS: atom_id res chain seq x y z
N MET A 1 3.62 13.84 16.39
CA MET A 1 2.28 13.50 15.88
C MET A 1 1.88 12.20 16.55
N ASP A 2 1.15 12.26 17.66
CA ASP A 2 0.67 11.09 18.43
C ASP A 2 -0.78 10.73 18.05
N GLY A 3 -1.14 11.01 16.80
CA GLY A 3 -2.39 10.55 16.18
C GLY A 3 -2.08 9.27 15.44
N LYS A 4 -2.52 8.12 15.97
CA LYS A 4 -2.40 6.83 15.28
C LYS A 4 -3.09 6.94 13.94
N TYR A 5 -2.30 6.90 12.86
CA TYR A 5 -2.81 6.83 11.50
C TYR A 5 -3.80 5.66 11.39
N THR A 6 -5.05 5.97 11.05
CA THR A 6 -6.15 5.00 11.07
C THR A 6 -6.36 4.35 9.71
N PHE A 7 -7.01 3.19 9.71
CA PHE A 7 -7.38 2.55 8.45
C PHE A 7 -8.37 3.40 7.63
N GLU A 8 -9.22 4.19 8.30
CA GLU A 8 -10.18 5.06 7.64
C GLU A 8 -9.49 6.19 6.86
N GLU A 9 -8.49 6.84 7.47
CA GLU A 9 -7.67 7.85 6.79
C GLU A 9 -6.86 7.24 5.64
N PHE A 10 -6.27 6.06 5.86
CA PHE A 10 -5.55 5.33 4.82
C PHE A 10 -6.44 4.96 3.65
N TYR A 11 -7.64 4.44 3.92
CA TYR A 11 -8.60 4.08 2.91
C TYR A 11 -9.08 5.31 2.14
N LYS A 12 -9.40 6.40 2.84
CA LYS A 12 -9.77 7.66 2.20
C LYS A 12 -8.68 8.15 1.25
N ASN A 13 -7.41 8.14 1.67
CA ASN A 13 -6.30 8.51 0.80
C ASN A 13 -6.22 7.61 -0.45
N LEU A 14 -6.40 6.29 -0.32
CA LEU A 14 -6.43 5.40 -1.48
C LEU A 14 -7.58 5.73 -2.45
N GLU A 15 -8.77 5.99 -1.89
CA GLU A 15 -9.95 6.30 -2.69
C GLU A 15 -9.85 7.66 -3.40
N ASP A 16 -9.21 8.64 -2.76
CA ASP A 16 -8.88 9.95 -3.31
C ASP A 16 -7.74 9.90 -4.35
N GLY A 17 -7.19 8.70 -4.63
CA GLY A 17 -6.20 8.47 -5.69
C GLY A 17 -4.75 8.69 -5.27
N TYR A 18 -4.46 8.78 -3.97
CA TYR A 18 -3.09 8.93 -3.48
C TYR A 18 -2.28 7.66 -3.74
N GLN A 19 -0.99 7.87 -3.98
CA GLN A 19 -0.01 6.80 -4.01
C GLN A 19 0.54 6.59 -2.60
N ILE A 20 0.35 5.39 -2.05
CA ILE A 20 0.79 5.05 -0.71
C ILE A 20 1.99 4.13 -0.77
N TYR A 21 3.08 4.55 -0.15
CA TYR A 21 4.30 3.78 0.00
C TYR A 21 4.31 3.19 1.39
N PHE A 22 4.62 1.90 1.51
CA PHE A 22 4.66 1.23 2.79
C PHE A 22 5.66 0.08 2.77
N THR A 23 6.16 -0.26 3.96
CA THR A 23 7.01 -1.43 4.16
C THR A 23 6.15 -2.56 4.73
N TYR A 24 6.24 -3.74 4.13
CA TYR A 24 5.55 -4.95 4.58
C TYR A 24 6.45 -6.16 4.35
N VAL A 25 6.65 -6.99 5.37
CA VAL A 25 7.54 -8.17 5.32
C VAL A 25 8.92 -7.78 4.76
N ARG A 26 9.51 -6.70 5.29
CA ARG A 26 10.82 -6.15 4.88
C ARG A 26 10.94 -5.71 3.41
N ASN A 27 9.82 -5.58 2.71
CA ASN A 27 9.78 -5.14 1.33
C ASN A 27 9.04 -3.81 1.24
N ARG A 28 9.59 -2.89 0.45
CA ARG A 28 8.94 -1.60 0.15
C ARG A 28 8.00 -1.79 -1.03
N TYR A 29 6.75 -1.34 -0.85
CA TYR A 29 5.70 -1.39 -1.85
C TYR A 29 5.11 -0.01 -2.11
N LEU A 30 4.56 0.15 -3.31
CA LEU A 30 3.67 1.21 -3.72
C LEU A 30 2.26 0.62 -3.91
N LEU A 31 1.26 1.22 -3.29
CA LEU A 31 -0.16 0.90 -3.42
C LEU A 31 -0.90 2.09 -4.01
N PHE A 32 -1.73 1.85 -5.01
CA PHE A 32 -2.65 2.86 -5.54
C PHE A 32 -3.92 2.20 -6.07
N LYS A 33 -5.01 2.95 -6.06
CA LYS A 33 -6.30 2.51 -6.60
C LYS A 33 -6.23 2.40 -8.12
N THR A 34 -6.77 1.32 -8.66
CA THR A 34 -6.84 1.07 -10.11
C THR A 34 -8.28 1.04 -10.59
N SER A 35 -9.17 0.43 -9.80
CA SER A 35 -10.61 0.32 -10.06
C SER A 35 -11.33 0.22 -8.70
N GLU A 36 -12.66 0.26 -8.71
CA GLU A 36 -13.46 0.03 -7.52
C GLU A 36 -13.13 -1.32 -6.87
N ASN A 37 -12.79 -1.31 -5.58
CA ASN A 37 -12.34 -2.48 -4.79
C ASN A 37 -11.04 -3.18 -5.27
N CYS A 38 -10.34 -2.61 -6.25
CA CYS A 38 -9.12 -3.17 -6.84
C CYS A 38 -7.95 -2.18 -6.74
N TYR A 39 -6.89 -2.61 -6.06
CA TYR A 39 -5.69 -1.81 -5.82
C TYR A 39 -4.48 -2.52 -6.41
N THR A 40 -3.59 -1.75 -7.03
CA THR A 40 -2.33 -2.29 -7.54
C THR A 40 -1.25 -2.11 -6.49
N GLN A 41 -0.63 -3.22 -6.09
CA GLN A 41 0.55 -3.28 -5.26
C GLN A 41 1.78 -3.53 -6.15
N GLN A 42 2.75 -2.64 -6.10
CA GLN A 42 4.01 -2.73 -6.83
C GLN A 42 5.16 -2.85 -5.85
N LEU A 43 6.03 -3.84 -6.04
CA LEU A 43 7.25 -4.01 -5.27
C LEU A 43 8.31 -3.03 -5.78
N LEU A 44 8.82 -2.17 -4.89
CA LEU A 44 9.88 -1.21 -5.19
C LEU A 44 11.27 -1.73 -4.83
N THR A 45 11.33 -2.72 -3.94
CA THR A 45 12.58 -3.34 -3.48
C THR A 45 12.96 -4.49 -4.41
N VAL A 46 14.01 -4.29 -5.21
CA VAL A 46 14.52 -5.31 -6.12
C VAL A 46 15.62 -6.10 -5.41
N HIS A 47 15.31 -7.32 -4.99
CA HIS A 47 16.31 -8.31 -4.61
C HIS A 47 16.28 -9.45 -5.63
N ASP A 48 17.46 -9.89 -6.10
CA ASP A 48 17.60 -10.94 -7.13
C ASP A 48 16.93 -12.27 -6.75
N LYS A 49 16.66 -12.49 -5.47
CA LYS A 49 16.00 -13.69 -4.93
C LYS A 49 14.74 -13.36 -4.11
N ASN A 50 13.94 -12.36 -4.51
CA ASN A 50 12.64 -12.14 -3.89
C ASN A 50 11.56 -13.00 -4.56
N PRO A 51 10.91 -13.95 -3.85
CA PRO A 51 9.83 -14.76 -4.42
C PRO A 51 8.53 -13.97 -4.65
N GLN A 52 8.45 -12.72 -4.17
CA GLN A 52 7.24 -11.92 -4.28
C GLN A 52 7.08 -11.32 -5.69
N PRO A 53 5.85 -11.32 -6.22
CA PRO A 53 5.56 -10.72 -7.52
C PRO A 53 5.82 -9.21 -7.51
N ARG A 54 6.41 -8.70 -8.60
CA ARG A 54 6.70 -7.26 -8.76
C ARG A 54 5.45 -6.41 -8.87
N HIS A 55 4.40 -6.95 -9.46
CA HIS A 55 3.10 -6.30 -9.61
C HIS A 55 2.02 -7.29 -9.19
N SER A 56 1.08 -6.85 -8.37
CA SER A 56 -0.06 -7.66 -7.93
C SER A 56 -1.28 -6.78 -7.78
N MET A 57 -2.42 -7.30 -8.19
CA MET A 57 -3.71 -6.67 -7.93
C MET A 57 -4.28 -7.28 -6.66
N ILE A 58 -4.62 -6.45 -5.68
CA ILE A 58 -5.16 -6.86 -4.39
C ILE A 58 -6.52 -6.22 -4.15
N THR A 59 -7.36 -6.91 -3.40
CA THR A 59 -8.70 -6.45 -3.06
C THR A 59 -8.69 -5.61 -1.78
N PHE A 60 -9.77 -4.86 -1.55
CA PHE A 60 -9.98 -4.12 -0.30
C PHE A 60 -9.81 -4.99 0.96
N LYS A 61 -10.35 -6.22 0.94
CA LYS A 61 -10.20 -7.17 2.06
C LYS A 61 -8.74 -7.43 2.37
N ARG A 62 -7.92 -7.66 1.35
CA ARG A 62 -6.49 -7.94 1.52
C ARG A 62 -5.73 -6.73 2.07
N VAL A 63 -6.04 -5.54 1.57
CA VAL A 63 -5.48 -4.28 2.07
C VAL A 63 -5.78 -4.10 3.57
N LYS A 64 -7.03 -4.36 3.98
CA LYS A 64 -7.46 -4.27 5.38
C LYS A 64 -6.75 -5.28 6.29
N GLU A 65 -6.50 -6.49 5.81
CA GLU A 65 -5.72 -7.51 6.54
C GLU A 65 -4.25 -7.12 6.70
N MET A 66 -3.67 -6.45 5.70
CA MET A 66 -2.26 -6.05 5.72
C MET A 66 -2.00 -4.81 6.55
N PHE A 67 -2.95 -3.86 6.59
CA PHE A 67 -2.79 -2.56 7.24
C PHE A 67 -2.20 -2.59 8.66
N PRO A 68 -2.64 -3.47 9.59
CA PRO A 68 -2.08 -3.53 10.94
C PRO A 68 -0.59 -3.90 11.01
N HIS A 69 -0.05 -4.44 9.91
CA HIS A 69 1.32 -4.91 9.77
C HIS A 69 2.14 -4.05 8.81
N MET A 70 1.58 -2.94 8.32
CA MET A 70 2.31 -1.99 7.48
C MET A 70 3.16 -1.07 8.34
N GLU A 71 4.38 -0.82 7.88
CA GLU A 71 5.35 0.04 8.54
C GLU A 71 5.77 1.18 7.60
N GLU A 72 6.29 2.28 8.17
CA GLU A 72 6.86 3.41 7.41
C GLU A 72 5.93 3.95 6.31
N ILE A 73 4.64 4.10 6.62
CA ILE A 73 3.64 4.52 5.63
C ILE A 73 3.88 5.98 5.24
N GLU A 74 4.02 6.23 3.94
CA GLU A 74 4.17 7.55 3.34
C GLU A 74 3.14 7.72 2.22
N TYR A 75 2.63 8.93 2.03
CA TYR A 75 1.68 9.22 0.97
C TYR A 75 2.24 10.32 0.07
N LYS A 76 2.03 10.17 -1.24
CA LYS A 76 2.26 11.22 -2.24
C LYS A 76 0.95 11.51 -2.96
N THR A 77 0.60 12.79 -3.02
CA THR A 77 -0.34 13.28 -4.03
C THR A 77 0.26 13.00 -5.40
N GLY A 78 -0.44 12.25 -6.25
CA GLY A 78 -0.13 12.24 -7.67
C GLY A 78 -0.23 13.68 -8.20
N LEU A 79 0.76 14.08 -9.01
CA LEU A 79 0.75 15.34 -9.76
C LEU A 79 -0.48 15.42 -10.68
#